data_AF-A0A5C4MQ51-F1
#
_entry.id   AF-A0A5C4MQ51-F1
#
_cell.length_a   1.000
_cell.length_b   1.000
_cell.length_c   1.000
_cell.angle_alpha   90.00
_cell.angle_beta   90.00
_cell.angle_gamma   90.00
#
_symmetry.space_group_name_H-M   'P 1'
#
loop_
_entity.id
_entity.type
_entity.pdbx_description
1 polymer ?
#
loop_
_entity_poly.entity_id
_entity_poly.type
_entity_poly.pdbx_seq_one_letter_code
_entity_poly.pdbx_strand_id
1 'polypeptide(L)'
;MAEQTRLFLGLIRPPKLFGLPIMYAVVWLFGSALLFLWVQHWIVAVMALLAYPATWKAADWDPHVLDVMATVLQHTPPTLIRSEDGGTHYAP
;
A
#
# COMPACT_ATOMS: atom_id res chain seq x y z
N MET A 1 9.95 26.75 -27.66
CA MET A 1 8.92 25.83 -27.13
C MET A 1 9.62 24.50 -26.94
N ALA A 2 10.22 24.35 -25.77
CA ALA A 2 11.43 23.56 -25.57
C ALA A 2 11.15 22.06 -25.36
N GLU A 3 12.19 21.25 -25.61
CA GLU A 3 12.39 19.83 -25.30
C GLU A 3 12.25 19.47 -23.81
N GLN A 4 11.28 20.06 -23.12
CA GLN A 4 10.97 19.87 -21.70
C GLN A 4 10.27 18.52 -21.41
N THR A 5 10.14 17.67 -22.43
CA THR A 5 9.07 16.67 -22.50
C THR A 5 9.41 15.30 -21.92
N ARG A 6 10.70 14.95 -21.69
CA ARG A 6 11.08 13.60 -21.19
C ARG A 6 11.79 13.59 -19.85
N LEU A 7 12.70 14.53 -19.61
CA LEU A 7 13.44 14.60 -18.34
C LEU A 7 12.50 14.92 -17.17
N PHE A 8 11.64 15.92 -17.34
CA PHE A 8 10.62 16.27 -16.34
C PHE A 8 9.61 15.14 -16.12
N LEU A 9 9.25 14.42 -17.20
CA LEU A 9 8.34 13.28 -17.13
C LEU A 9 8.94 12.09 -16.36
N GLY A 10 10.27 11.92 -16.45
CA GLY A 10 11.01 10.97 -15.63
C GLY A 10 11.10 11.39 -14.16
N LEU A 11 11.23 12.70 -13.89
CA LEU A 11 11.32 13.24 -12.53
C LEU A 11 10.00 13.13 -11.74
N ILE A 12 8.86 13.30 -12.42
CA ILE A 12 7.53 13.17 -11.81
C ILE A 12 7.07 11.71 -11.70
N ARG A 13 7.79 10.76 -12.30
CA ARG A 13 7.41 9.35 -12.24
C ARG A 13 7.58 8.89 -10.79
N PRO A 14 6.55 8.27 -10.18
CA PRO A 14 6.67 7.80 -8.81
C PRO A 14 7.86 6.84 -8.70
N PRO A 15 8.67 6.97 -7.65
CA PRO A 15 9.85 6.15 -7.47
C PRO A 15 9.45 4.67 -7.36
N LYS A 16 10.23 3.79 -8.01
CA LYS A 16 9.95 2.37 -8.08
C LYS A 16 11.07 1.54 -7.46
N LEU A 17 10.72 0.57 -6.64
CA LEU A 17 11.59 -0.47 -6.09
C LEU A 17 11.19 -1.82 -6.69
N PHE A 18 12.14 -2.53 -7.31
CA PHE A 18 11.89 -3.81 -8.00
C PHE A 18 10.71 -3.78 -9.00
N GLY A 19 10.47 -2.64 -9.65
CA GLY A 19 9.37 -2.43 -10.59
C GLY A 19 8.02 -2.04 -9.98
N LEU A 20 7.88 -2.09 -8.64
CA LEU A 20 6.70 -1.64 -7.92
C LEU A 20 6.87 -0.22 -7.37
N PRO A 21 5.79 0.57 -7.22
CA PRO A 21 5.83 1.81 -6.43
C PRO A 21 6.32 1.53 -5.00
N ILE A 22 7.05 2.47 -4.40
CA ILE A 22 7.70 2.28 -3.08
C ILE A 22 6.76 1.70 -2.03
N MET A 23 5.55 2.24 -1.89
CA MET A 23 4.60 1.78 -0.87
C MET A 23 4.21 0.31 -1.02
N TYR A 24 3.96 -0.15 -2.25
CA TYR A 24 3.67 -1.56 -2.50
C TYR A 24 4.85 -2.46 -2.16
N ALA A 25 6.07 -2.02 -2.51
CA ALA A 25 7.29 -2.75 -2.18
C ALA A 25 7.50 -2.84 -0.66
N VAL A 26 7.29 -1.73 0.08
CA VAL A 26 7.42 -1.69 1.54
C VAL A 26 6.37 -2.59 2.20
N VAL A 27 5.09 -2.49 1.83
CA VAL A 27 4.03 -3.32 2.39
C VAL A 27 4.28 -4.80 2.11
N TRP A 28 4.74 -5.15 0.91
CA TRP A 28 5.07 -6.53 0.56
C TRP A 28 6.28 -7.05 1.35
N LEU A 29 7.39 -6.31 1.38
CA LEU A 29 8.61 -6.72 2.09
C LEU A 29 8.39 -6.80 3.59
N PHE A 30 7.86 -5.74 4.21
CA PHE A 30 7.61 -5.72 5.65
C PHE A 30 6.51 -6.70 6.02
N GLY A 31 5.39 -6.73 5.31
CA GLY A 31 4.29 -7.64 5.60
C GLY A 31 4.72 -9.10 5.54
N SER A 32 5.47 -9.48 4.49
CA SER A 32 5.98 -10.85 4.36
C SER A 32 7.07 -11.18 5.39
N ALA A 33 8.02 -10.28 5.64
CA ALA A 33 9.09 -10.50 6.61
C ALA A 33 8.53 -10.63 8.04
N LEU A 34 7.60 -9.76 8.43
CA LEU A 34 6.99 -9.80 9.76
C LEU A 34 6.15 -11.08 9.94
N LEU A 35 5.35 -11.44 8.93
CA LEU A 35 4.57 -12.68 8.95
C LEU A 35 5.47 -13.91 9.00
N PHE A 36 6.59 -13.89 8.27
CA PHE A 36 7.57 -14.97 8.29
C PHE A 36 8.24 -15.10 9.67
N LEU A 37 8.63 -13.98 10.30
CA LEU A 37 9.20 -13.98 11.65
C LEU A 37 8.20 -14.49 12.70
N TRP A 38 6.91 -14.23 12.50
CA TRP A 38 5.87 -14.70 13.41
C TRP A 38 5.56 -16.19 13.24
N VAL A 39 5.32 -16.65 12.01
CA VAL A 39 4.92 -18.04 11.73
C VAL A 39 6.12 -18.99 11.68
N GLN A 40 7.30 -18.49 11.32
CA GLN A 40 8.57 -19.22 11.24
C GLN A 40 8.51 -20.47 10.36
N HIS A 41 7.69 -20.45 9.31
CA HIS A 41 7.47 -21.57 8.41
C HIS A 41 7.79 -21.22 6.96
N TRP A 42 8.44 -22.13 6.23
CA TRP A 42 8.88 -21.93 4.85
C TRP A 42 7.75 -21.64 3.87
N ILE A 43 6.53 -22.14 4.15
CA ILE A 43 5.32 -21.83 3.36
C ILE A 43 5.08 -20.32 3.26
N VAL A 44 5.38 -19.54 4.31
CA VAL A 44 5.17 -18.09 4.28
C VAL A 44 6.11 -17.43 3.26
N ALA A 45 7.34 -17.93 3.11
CA ALA A 45 8.25 -17.44 2.08
C ALA A 45 7.74 -17.75 0.66
N VAL A 46 7.18 -18.94 0.44
CA VAL A 46 6.56 -19.30 -0.85
C VAL A 46 5.35 -18.41 -1.14
N MET A 47 4.48 -18.21 -0.15
CA MET A 47 3.32 -17.33 -0.28
C MET A 47 3.73 -15.88 -0.55
N ALA A 48 4.79 -15.38 0.09
CA ALA A 48 5.33 -14.05 -0.18
C ALA A 48 5.80 -13.92 -1.63
N LEU A 49 6.49 -14.94 -2.15
CA LEU A 49 6.97 -14.97 -3.53
C LEU A 49 5.81 -15.03 -4.53
N LEU A 50 4.75 -15.77 -4.22
CA LEU A 50 3.50 -15.78 -5.00
C LEU A 50 2.68 -14.49 -4.86
N ALA A 51 2.82 -13.75 -3.76
CA ALA A 51 2.17 -12.46 -3.57
C ALA A 51 2.80 -11.36 -4.43
N TYR A 52 4.08 -11.49 -4.81
CA TYR A 52 4.77 -10.51 -5.66
C TYR A 52 4.06 -10.22 -7.01
N PRO A 53 3.69 -11.22 -7.83
CA PRO A 53 2.96 -10.95 -9.07
C PRO A 53 1.56 -10.36 -8.81
N ALA A 54 0.93 -10.69 -7.67
CA ALA A 54 -0.35 -10.10 -7.28
C ALA A 54 -0.20 -8.61 -6.95
N THR A 55 0.81 -8.22 -6.17
CA THR A 55 1.11 -6.82 -5.88
C THR A 55 1.57 -6.06 -7.13
N TRP A 56 2.30 -6.72 -8.05
CA TRP A 56 2.69 -6.12 -9.32
C TRP A 56 1.46 -5.80 -10.18
N LYS A 57 0.50 -6.73 -10.28
CA LYS A 57 -0.75 -6.52 -11.01
C LYS A 57 -1.61 -5.43 -10.36
N ALA A 58 -1.66 -5.37 -9.03
CA ALA A 58 -2.36 -4.29 -8.31
C ALA A 58 -1.74 -2.92 -8.59
N ALA A 59 -0.40 -2.84 -8.62
CA ALA A 59 0.32 -1.62 -8.94
C ALA A 59 0.19 -1.19 -10.42
N ASP A 60 -0.06 -2.13 -11.33
CA ASP A 60 -0.35 -1.83 -12.74
C ASP A 60 -1.74 -1.18 -12.92
N TRP A 61 -2.70 -1.53 -12.06
CA TRP A 61 -4.04 -0.93 -12.07
C TRP A 61 -4.05 0.50 -11.52
N ASP A 62 -3.44 0.70 -10.34
CA ASP A 62 -3.24 2.04 -9.80
C ASP A 62 -2.03 2.08 -8.84
N PRO A 63 -0.98 2.86 -9.17
CA PRO A 63 0.22 2.94 -8.36
C PRO A 63 0.06 3.74 -7.06
N HIS A 64 -1.03 4.50 -6.86
CA HIS A 64 -1.23 5.38 -5.70
C HIS A 64 -2.38 4.95 -4.77
N VAL A 65 -3.05 3.82 -4.99
CA VAL A 65 -4.15 3.34 -4.12
C VAL A 65 -3.76 3.33 -2.65
N LEU A 66 -2.56 2.82 -2.35
CA LEU A 66 -2.07 2.74 -0.98
C LEU A 66 -1.79 4.13 -0.39
N ASP A 67 -1.32 5.08 -1.19
CA ASP A 67 -1.08 6.46 -0.74
C ASP A 67 -2.39 7.17 -0.45
N VAL A 68 -3.40 6.98 -1.31
CA VAL A 68 -4.75 7.51 -1.10
C VAL A 68 -5.36 6.90 0.16
N MET A 69 -5.28 5.58 0.33
CA MET A 69 -5.79 4.91 1.52
C MET A 69 -5.13 5.43 2.80
N ALA A 70 -3.79 5.56 2.80
CA ALA A 70 -3.05 6.12 3.93
C ALA A 70 -3.47 7.57 4.20
N THR A 71 -3.61 8.39 3.16
CA THR A 71 -4.02 9.79 3.27
C THR A 71 -5.44 9.91 3.83
N VAL A 72 -6.38 9.11 3.33
CA VAL A 72 -7.77 9.07 3.82
C VAL A 72 -7.81 8.64 5.28
N LEU A 73 -7.08 7.59 5.67
CA LEU A 73 -7.02 7.15 7.06
C LEU A 73 -6.43 8.21 8.01
N GLN A 74 -5.48 9.02 7.52
CA GLN A 74 -4.86 10.09 8.31
C GLN A 74 -5.71 11.36 8.40
N HIS A 75 -6.33 11.78 7.30
CA HIS A 75 -7.05 13.07 7.21
C HIS A 75 -8.56 12.94 7.43
N THR A 76 -9.10 11.75 7.23
CA THR A 76 -10.52 11.43 7.42
C THR A 76 -10.62 10.09 8.13
N PRO A 77 -10.17 10.02 9.40
CA PRO A 77 -10.30 8.80 10.17
C PRO A 77 -11.77 8.37 10.22
N PRO A 78 -12.07 7.07 10.12
CA PRO A 78 -13.45 6.60 10.13
C PRO A 78 -14.14 7.06 11.41
N THR A 79 -15.15 7.92 11.26
CA THR A 79 -15.97 8.36 12.38
C THR A 79 -16.78 7.16 12.86
N LEU A 80 -16.56 6.75 14.11
CA LEU A 80 -17.45 5.81 14.79
C LEU A 80 -18.87 6.39 14.75
N ILE A 81 -19.87 5.55 14.47
CA ILE A 81 -21.27 5.98 14.45
C ILE A 81 -21.59 6.62 15.80
N ARG A 82 -21.89 7.91 15.78
CA ARG A 82 -22.30 8.65 16.97
C ARG A 82 -23.74 8.25 17.27
N SER A 83 -23.97 7.55 18.38
CA SER A 83 -25.33 7.34 18.87
C SER A 83 -25.97 8.70 19.18
N GLU A 84 -27.30 8.79 19.07
CA GLU A 84 -28.06 10.02 19.38
C GLU A 84 -27.82 10.51 20.83
N ASP A 85 -27.33 9.63 21.72
CA ASP A 85 -27.00 9.91 23.12
C ASP A 85 -25.57 10.42 23.35
N GLY A 86 -24.79 10.63 22.28
CA GLY A 86 -23.42 11.15 22.38
C GLY A 86 -22.36 10.14 22.82
N GLY A 87 -22.73 8.87 22.99
CA GLY A 87 -21.81 7.76 23.27
C GLY A 87 -21.29 7.10 21.99
N THR A 88 -19.99 6.79 21.93
CA THR A 88 -19.43 5.88 20.93
C THR A 88 -19.64 4.44 21.40
N HIS A 89 -20.57 3.71 20.79
CA HIS A 89 -20.75 2.29 21.06
C HIS A 89 -20.00 1.45 20.02
N TYR A 90 -19.19 0.50 20.48
CA TYR A 90 -18.80 -0.65 19.68
C TYR A 90 -20.00 -1.59 19.65
N ALA A 91 -20.48 -1.96 18.46
CA ALA A 91 -21.52 -2.98 18.33
C ALA A 91 -21.07 -4.04 17.30
N PRO A 92 -21.44 -5.31 17.47
CA PRO A 92 -22.09 -5.91 18.66
C PRO A 92 -21.11 -6.30 19.78
#